data_AF-A0A151WVH9-F1
#
_entry.id   AF-A0A151WVH9-F1
#
_cell.length_a   1.000
_cell.length_b   1.000
_cell.length_c   1.000
_cell.angle_alpha   90.00
_cell.angle_beta   90.00
_cell.angle_gamma   90.00
#
_symmetry.space_group_name_H-M   'P 1'
#
loop_
_entity.id
_entity.type
_entity.pdbx_description
1 polymer ?
#
loop_
_entity_poly.entity_id
_entity_poly.type
_entity_poly.pdbx_seq_one_letter_code
_entity_poly.pdbx_strand_id
1 'polypeptide(L)'
;MTQALNKLLLNRLIYILPKNSKRFAGHSKWQNIKHTKEENDNRRMVLFHHLKARMMVAIQEGGTANPSNNLKLSQVIERAKKANMPVASIKSLLEKMEARKNKTQTGVTEVRGPNGYVMLVCYITDKPKAFLIELNSKLKKTKGKATNTSVKNMFIHTGSIIVEKKDNLEQAMEDAINIGAEDVEKFMENDMEYFQFKCDPKLLNKIKCLLEDRKYCVLSAEEDYIPRIIIKLNESDLEAVSYIHEKVLSLEDVSKIHDNLA
;
A
#
# COMPACT_ATOMS: atom_id res chain seq x y z
N MET A 1 -11.88 17.72 0.67
CA MET A 1 -10.48 17.42 0.26
C MET A 1 -9.87 16.21 0.97
N THR A 2 -9.88 16.08 2.30
CA THR A 2 -9.24 14.95 3.03
C THR A 2 -9.93 13.58 2.90
N GLN A 3 -11.21 13.52 2.49
CA GLN A 3 -11.94 12.26 2.27
C GLN A 3 -11.66 11.61 0.90
N ALA A 4 -11.36 12.39 -0.13
CA ALA A 4 -11.13 11.90 -1.49
C ALA A 4 -9.77 11.19 -1.63
N LEU A 5 -8.75 11.78 -0.99
CA LEU A 5 -7.38 11.28 -0.92
C LEU A 5 -7.22 9.99 -0.07
N ASN A 6 -8.27 9.58 0.67
CA ASN A 6 -8.31 8.34 1.45
C ASN A 6 -8.58 7.10 0.62
N LYS A 7 -9.23 7.24 -0.53
CA LYS A 7 -9.70 6.12 -1.35
C LYS A 7 -8.68 5.77 -2.44
N LEU A 8 -8.14 6.81 -3.10
CA LEU A 8 -7.04 6.77 -4.08
C LEU A 8 -5.85 5.90 -3.68
N LEU A 9 -5.53 5.94 -2.40
CA LEU A 9 -4.26 5.44 -1.87
C LEU A 9 -4.41 4.13 -1.06
N LEU A 10 -5.62 3.72 -0.68
CA LEU A 10 -5.87 2.48 0.06
C LEU A 10 -6.67 1.45 -0.76
N ASN A 11 -7.54 1.86 -1.68
CA ASN A 11 -8.47 0.93 -2.31
C ASN A 11 -7.91 0.13 -3.48
N ARG A 12 -6.76 0.50 -4.07
CA ARG A 12 -6.06 -0.37 -5.03
C ARG A 12 -5.35 -1.57 -4.36
N LEU A 13 -5.26 -1.59 -3.03
CA LEU A 13 -4.39 -2.51 -2.28
C LEU A 13 -5.08 -3.37 -1.23
N ILE A 14 -6.37 -3.12 -0.99
CA ILE A 14 -7.16 -3.85 -0.01
C ILE A 14 -8.37 -4.44 -0.73
N TYR A 15 -8.12 -5.32 -1.70
CA TYR A 15 -9.01 -6.45 -1.88
C TYR A 15 -8.76 -7.41 -0.71
N ILE A 16 -9.19 -7.04 0.49
CA ILE A 16 -9.60 -8.07 1.44
C ILE A 16 -10.84 -8.65 0.79
N LEU A 17 -10.66 -9.72 0.02
CA LEU A 17 -11.77 -10.55 -0.42
C LEU A 17 -12.63 -10.78 0.83
N PRO A 18 -13.89 -10.29 0.84
CA PRO A 18 -14.72 -10.44 2.02
C PRO A 18 -14.85 -11.92 2.27
N LYS A 19 -14.26 -12.38 3.38
CA LYS A 19 -14.40 -13.73 3.86
C LYS A 19 -15.85 -13.88 4.28
N ASN A 20 -16.74 -14.17 3.34
CA ASN A 20 -18.01 -14.81 3.65
C ASN A 20 -17.71 -16.26 3.98
N SER A 21 -16.96 -16.50 5.08
CA SER A 21 -17.01 -17.82 5.69
C SER A 21 -18.41 -17.94 6.30
N LYS A 22 -19.38 -18.42 5.52
CA LYS A 22 -20.60 -19.00 6.05
C LYS A 22 -20.17 -20.16 6.94
N ARG A 23 -19.95 -19.90 8.22
CA ARG A 23 -19.83 -20.95 9.22
C ARG A 23 -21.20 -21.12 9.84
N PHE A 24 -21.76 -22.31 9.67
CA PHE A 24 -23.01 -22.70 10.31
C PHE A 24 -22.92 -22.42 11.81
N ALA A 25 -23.89 -21.66 12.33
CA ALA A 25 -23.89 -21.18 13.70
C ALA A 25 -23.71 -22.35 14.67
N GLY A 26 -22.58 -22.40 15.38
CA GLY A 26 -22.40 -23.28 16.52
C GLY A 26 -23.26 -22.81 17.70
N HIS A 27 -23.73 -23.76 18.51
CA HIS A 27 -24.72 -23.57 19.59
C HIS A 27 -24.30 -22.62 20.74
N SER A 28 -23.09 -22.05 20.73
CA SER A 28 -22.63 -21.10 21.76
C SER A 28 -22.54 -19.67 21.22
N LYS A 29 -23.47 -18.82 21.67
CA LYS A 29 -23.47 -17.37 21.44
C LYS A 29 -22.12 -16.73 21.78
N TRP A 30 -21.45 -17.22 22.83
CA TRP A 30 -20.16 -16.72 23.27
C TRP A 30 -19.02 -17.02 22.28
N GLN A 31 -19.00 -18.23 21.71
CA GLN A 31 -18.00 -18.60 20.69
C GLN A 31 -18.17 -17.75 19.42
N ASN A 32 -19.41 -17.52 19.00
CA ASN A 32 -19.69 -16.66 17.84
C ASN A 32 -19.27 -15.21 18.10
N ILE A 33 -19.59 -14.63 19.28
CA ILE A 33 -19.16 -13.28 19.66
C ILE A 33 -17.63 -13.18 19.70
N LYS A 34 -16.96 -14.17 20.30
CA LYS A 34 -15.50 -14.22 20.40
C LYS A 34 -14.86 -14.21 19.01
N HIS A 35 -15.31 -15.05 18.09
CA HIS A 35 -14.75 -15.11 16.73
C HIS A 35 -15.00 -13.83 15.93
N THR A 36 -16.21 -13.27 16.00
CA THR A 36 -16.50 -11.99 15.34
C THR A 36 -15.62 -10.86 15.88
N LYS A 37 -15.38 -10.86 17.19
CA LYS A 37 -14.48 -9.88 17.81
C LYS A 37 -13.03 -10.08 17.37
N GLU A 38 -12.53 -11.31 17.38
CA GLU A 38 -11.16 -11.64 16.92
C GLU A 38 -10.92 -11.21 15.47
N GLU A 39 -11.90 -11.42 14.58
CA GLU A 39 -11.80 -11.01 13.18
C GLU A 39 -11.76 -9.49 13.03
N ASN A 40 -12.61 -8.77 13.75
CA ASN A 40 -12.64 -7.31 13.74
C ASN A 40 -11.39 -6.69 14.35
N ASP A 41 -10.89 -7.26 15.45
CA ASP A 41 -9.64 -6.83 16.09
C ASP A 41 -8.44 -7.05 15.14
N ASN A 42 -8.39 -8.17 14.43
CA ASN A 42 -7.37 -8.43 13.42
C ASN A 42 -7.44 -7.44 12.25
N ARG A 43 -8.63 -7.15 11.72
CA ARG A 43 -8.80 -6.14 10.66
C ARG A 43 -8.31 -4.76 11.12
N ARG A 44 -8.65 -4.38 12.35
CA ARG A 44 -8.21 -3.11 12.95
C ARG A 44 -6.69 -3.07 13.15
N MET A 45 -6.09 -4.17 13.60
CA MET A 45 -4.65 -4.31 13.73
C MET A 45 -3.92 -4.12 12.39
N VAL A 46 -4.40 -4.78 11.33
CA VAL A 46 -3.84 -4.62 9.97
C VAL A 46 -3.95 -3.18 9.48
N LEU A 47 -5.10 -2.53 9.69
CA LEU A 47 -5.27 -1.11 9.35
C LEU A 47 -4.26 -0.23 10.10
N PHE A 48 -4.03 -0.51 11.37
CA PHE A 48 -3.05 0.21 12.18
C PHE A 48 -1.61 0.00 11.70
N HIS A 49 -1.24 -1.21 11.32
CA HIS A 49 0.06 -1.50 10.71
C HIS A 49 0.26 -0.69 9.43
N HIS A 50 -0.74 -0.71 8.53
CA HIS A 50 -0.68 0.06 7.30
C HIS A 50 -0.54 1.58 7.56
N LEU A 51 -1.31 2.14 8.49
CA LEU A 51 -1.19 3.55 8.87
C LEU A 51 0.19 3.90 9.43
N LYS A 52 0.78 3.02 10.25
CA LYS A 52 2.16 3.20 10.75
C LYS A 52 3.16 3.19 9.61
N ALA A 53 3.06 2.23 8.69
CA ALA A 53 3.93 2.16 7.51
C ALA A 53 3.86 3.44 6.66
N ARG A 54 2.66 3.98 6.45
CA ARG A 54 2.49 5.28 5.76
C ARG A 54 3.10 6.46 6.49
N MET A 55 3.01 6.49 7.83
CA MET A 55 3.69 7.53 8.62
C MET A 55 5.20 7.42 8.44
N MET A 56 5.76 6.21 8.47
CA MET A 56 7.20 6.00 8.25
C MET A 56 7.65 6.47 6.86
N VAL A 57 6.88 6.16 5.81
CA VAL A 57 7.14 6.67 4.45
C VAL A 57 7.09 8.19 4.41
N ALA A 58 6.05 8.81 4.97
CA ALA A 58 5.91 10.26 5.00
C ALA A 58 7.07 10.95 5.76
N ILE A 59 7.56 10.34 6.85
CA ILE A 59 8.72 10.82 7.61
C ILE A 59 9.99 10.74 6.77
N GLN A 60 10.20 9.64 6.06
CA GLN A 60 11.36 9.45 5.20
C GLN A 60 11.39 10.46 4.05
N GLU A 61 10.24 10.71 3.41
CA GLU A 61 10.12 11.69 2.33
C GLU A 61 10.27 13.14 2.83
N GLY A 62 9.65 13.48 3.96
CA GLY A 62 9.70 14.83 4.52
C GLY A 62 10.94 15.12 5.38
N GLY A 63 11.76 14.11 5.66
CA GLY A 63 12.97 14.21 6.47
C GLY A 63 12.76 14.47 7.97
N THR A 64 11.52 14.60 8.44
CA THR A 64 11.20 14.96 9.83
C THR A 64 10.01 14.16 10.38
N ALA A 65 10.08 13.79 11.67
CA ALA A 65 8.97 13.20 12.40
C ALA A 65 8.03 14.25 13.02
N ASN A 66 8.26 15.54 12.77
CA ASN A 66 7.40 16.62 13.22
C ASN A 66 6.22 16.87 12.24
N PRO A 67 4.96 16.61 12.64
CA PRO A 67 3.80 16.78 11.75
C PRO A 67 3.56 18.23 11.33
N SER A 68 3.99 19.23 12.12
CA SER A 68 3.81 20.64 11.78
C SER A 68 4.64 21.06 10.56
N ASN A 69 5.75 20.38 10.32
CA ASN A 69 6.68 20.67 9.22
C ASN A 69 6.51 19.67 8.06
N ASN A 70 5.55 18.76 8.15
CA ASN A 70 5.32 17.71 7.16
C ASN A 70 3.81 17.49 6.95
N LEU A 71 3.26 18.13 5.93
CA LEU A 71 1.82 18.08 5.62
C LEU A 71 1.34 16.65 5.36
N LYS A 72 2.12 15.83 4.63
CA LYS A 72 1.78 14.42 4.37
C LYS A 72 1.66 13.63 5.67
N LEU A 73 2.63 13.79 6.57
CA LEU A 73 2.59 13.14 7.89
C LEU A 73 1.38 13.59 8.70
N SER A 74 1.07 14.89 8.71
CA SER A 74 -0.10 15.44 9.40
C SER A 74 -1.41 14.81 8.89
N GLN A 75 -1.58 14.70 7.57
CA GLN A 75 -2.74 14.06 6.95
C GLN A 75 -2.86 12.58 7.33
N VAL A 76 -1.75 11.82 7.33
CA VAL A 76 -1.77 10.40 7.73
C VAL A 76 -2.13 10.25 9.22
N ILE A 77 -1.63 11.14 10.09
CA ILE A 77 -1.98 11.17 11.51
C ILE A 77 -3.47 11.49 11.71
N GLU A 78 -4.03 12.43 10.96
CA GLU A 78 -5.46 12.72 11.00
C GLU A 78 -6.30 11.49 10.63
N ARG A 79 -5.88 10.76 9.59
CA ARG A 79 -6.52 9.49 9.19
C ARG A 79 -6.42 8.43 10.28
N ALA A 80 -5.26 8.32 10.93
CA ALA A 80 -5.09 7.38 12.03
C ALA A 80 -5.99 7.71 13.23
N LYS A 81 -6.14 8.99 13.56
CA LYS A 81 -7.10 9.44 14.59
C LYS A 81 -8.54 9.10 14.19
N LYS A 82 -8.94 9.35 12.94
CA LYS A 82 -10.26 8.97 12.39
C LYS A 82 -10.51 7.46 12.43
N ALA A 83 -9.47 6.65 12.26
CA ALA A 83 -9.51 5.19 12.42
C ALA A 83 -9.51 4.72 13.88
N ASN A 84 -9.63 5.63 14.85
CA ASN A 84 -9.55 5.36 16.28
C ASN A 84 -8.23 4.70 16.69
N MET A 85 -7.11 5.05 16.04
CA MET A 85 -5.78 4.65 16.50
C MET A 85 -5.45 5.38 17.81
N PRO A 86 -4.97 4.69 18.86
CA PRO A 86 -4.57 5.34 20.10
C PRO A 86 -3.48 6.38 19.87
N VAL A 87 -3.67 7.58 20.42
CA VAL A 87 -2.70 8.69 20.29
C VAL A 87 -1.32 8.30 20.85
N ALA A 88 -1.28 7.49 21.91
CA ALA A 88 -0.05 6.95 22.47
C ALA A 88 0.76 6.12 21.44
N SER A 89 0.08 5.32 20.61
CA SER A 89 0.73 4.53 19.56
C SER A 89 1.34 5.42 18.47
N ILE A 90 0.66 6.52 18.11
CA ILE A 90 1.17 7.51 17.16
C ILE A 90 2.41 8.21 17.74
N LYS A 91 2.32 8.71 18.97
CA LYS A 91 3.45 9.38 19.66
C LYS A 91 4.67 8.47 19.76
N SER A 92 4.47 7.23 20.21
CA SER A 92 5.54 6.24 20.33
C SER A 92 6.24 5.96 18.99
N LEU A 93 5.48 5.91 17.88
CA LEU A 93 6.08 5.78 16.55
C LEU A 93 6.93 7.00 16.19
N LEU A 94 6.42 8.22 16.39
CA LEU A 94 7.16 9.44 16.07
C LEU A 94 8.46 9.56 16.88
N GLU A 95 8.39 9.31 18.19
CA GLU A 95 9.56 9.30 19.08
C GLU A 95 10.59 8.25 18.65
N LYS A 96 10.13 7.04 18.30
CA LYS A 96 10.99 5.98 17.79
C LYS A 96 11.68 6.37 16.49
N MET A 97 10.98 7.04 15.58
CA MET A 97 11.55 7.48 14.29
C MET A 97 12.55 8.62 14.45
N GLU A 98 12.24 9.61 15.29
CA GLU A 98 13.13 10.73 15.62
C GLU A 98 14.44 10.21 16.25
N ALA A 99 14.35 9.32 17.24
CA ALA A 99 15.52 8.72 17.90
C ALA A 99 16.41 7.90 16.93
N ARG A 100 15.82 7.34 15.88
CA ARG A 100 16.52 6.48 14.92
C ARG A 100 17.16 7.24 13.77
N LYS A 101 16.98 8.57 13.67
CA LYS A 101 17.52 9.41 12.58
C LYS A 101 17.27 8.82 11.19
N ASN A 102 16.06 8.30 10.95
CA ASN A 102 15.66 7.74 9.67
C ASN A 102 16.51 6.56 9.13
N LYS A 103 17.09 5.73 10.00
CA LYS A 103 17.79 4.49 9.60
C LYS A 103 16.89 3.39 9.01
N THR A 104 15.61 3.66 8.80
CA THR A 104 14.68 2.73 8.16
C THR A 104 15.01 2.57 6.68
N GLN A 105 14.99 1.32 6.22
CA GLN A 105 15.23 0.96 4.84
C GLN A 105 13.92 0.51 4.20
N THR A 106 13.68 0.94 2.97
CA THR A 106 12.64 0.39 2.12
C THR A 106 13.19 -0.77 1.30
N GLY A 107 12.35 -1.76 1.02
CA GLY A 107 12.73 -2.87 0.17
C GLY A 107 11.51 -3.59 -0.40
N VAL A 108 11.79 -4.48 -1.35
CA VAL A 108 10.79 -5.32 -1.99
C VAL A 108 11.25 -6.76 -1.89
N THR A 109 10.39 -7.64 -1.43
CA THR A 109 10.62 -9.09 -1.42
C THR A 109 9.53 -9.79 -2.20
N GLU A 110 9.87 -10.94 -2.77
CA GLU A 110 9.00 -11.65 -3.70
C GLU A 110 8.36 -12.86 -3.01
N VAL A 111 7.11 -13.12 -3.33
CA VAL A 111 6.34 -14.28 -2.87
C VAL A 111 5.67 -14.93 -4.07
N ARG A 112 5.78 -16.26 -4.19
CA ARG A 112 5.00 -17.06 -5.13
C ARG A 112 3.92 -17.83 -4.39
N GLY A 113 2.77 -17.99 -5.01
CA GLY A 113 1.67 -18.82 -4.53
C GLY A 113 1.24 -19.86 -5.57
N PRO A 114 0.05 -20.45 -5.40
CA PRO A 114 -0.45 -21.47 -6.30
C PRO A 114 -0.69 -20.94 -7.72
N ASN A 115 -0.60 -21.82 -8.71
CA ASN A 115 -1.06 -21.59 -10.09
C ASN A 115 -0.57 -20.28 -10.74
N GLY A 116 0.72 -19.99 -10.57
CA GLY A 116 1.36 -18.83 -11.20
C GLY A 116 1.12 -17.50 -10.48
N TYR A 117 0.48 -17.53 -9.31
CA TYR A 117 0.31 -16.35 -8.47
C TYR A 117 1.66 -15.82 -8.00
N VAL A 118 1.87 -14.52 -8.17
CA VAL A 118 3.05 -13.82 -7.72
C VAL A 118 2.69 -12.53 -7.01
N MET A 119 3.48 -12.19 -6.01
CA MET A 119 3.27 -11.04 -5.14
C MET A 119 4.60 -10.39 -4.79
N LEU A 120 4.68 -9.08 -4.97
CA LEU A 120 5.73 -8.21 -4.46
C LEU A 120 5.25 -7.61 -3.14
N VAL A 121 6.04 -7.80 -2.09
CA VAL A 121 5.78 -7.25 -0.77
C VAL A 121 6.78 -6.12 -0.55
N CYS A 122 6.27 -4.89 -0.58
CA CYS A 122 7.03 -3.71 -0.22
C CYS A 122 7.02 -3.55 1.31
N TYR A 123 8.18 -3.29 1.88
CA TYR A 123 8.35 -3.16 3.32
C TYR A 123 9.20 -1.93 3.67
N ILE A 124 9.02 -1.43 4.88
CA ILE A 124 9.82 -0.35 5.47
C ILE A 124 10.19 -0.75 6.90
N THR A 125 11.49 -0.91 7.17
CA THR A 125 11.97 -1.43 8.46
C THR A 125 13.42 -1.05 8.72
N ASP A 126 13.82 -0.95 9.99
CA ASP A 126 15.24 -0.84 10.37
C ASP A 126 15.93 -2.21 10.47
N LYS A 127 15.18 -3.31 10.35
CA LYS A 127 15.69 -4.68 10.55
C LYS A 127 15.26 -5.60 9.39
N PRO A 128 15.76 -5.37 8.16
CA PRO A 128 15.31 -6.11 6.98
C PRO A 128 15.50 -7.63 7.12
N LYS A 129 16.61 -8.07 7.72
CA LYS A 129 16.85 -9.50 7.97
C LYS A 129 15.79 -10.13 8.90
N ALA A 130 15.37 -9.42 9.94
CA ALA A 130 14.34 -9.91 10.87
C ALA A 130 12.98 -9.98 10.19
N PHE A 131 12.64 -8.95 9.41
CA PHE A 131 11.41 -8.93 8.60
C PHE A 131 11.31 -10.12 7.65
N LEU A 132 12.39 -10.43 6.90
CA LEU A 132 12.40 -11.57 5.97
C LEU A 132 12.22 -12.92 6.69
N ILE A 133 12.79 -13.08 7.89
CA ILE A 133 12.59 -14.28 8.71
C ILE A 133 11.12 -14.37 9.16
N GLU A 134 10.53 -13.27 9.60
CA GLU A 134 9.13 -13.22 10.04
C GLU A 134 8.18 -13.52 8.88
N LEU A 135 8.40 -12.92 7.71
CA LEU A 135 7.66 -13.20 6.48
C LEU A 135 7.70 -14.68 6.13
N ASN A 136 8.89 -15.29 6.11
CA ASN A 136 9.03 -16.72 5.85
C ASN A 136 8.26 -17.56 6.89
N SER A 137 8.32 -17.19 8.17
CA SER A 137 7.58 -17.87 9.24
C SER A 137 6.06 -17.81 9.03
N LYS A 138 5.54 -16.65 8.61
CA LYS A 138 4.10 -16.47 8.29
C LYS A 138 3.69 -17.32 7.08
N LEU A 139 4.54 -17.38 6.06
CA LEU A 139 4.28 -18.13 4.82
C LEU A 139 4.33 -19.65 5.01
N LYS A 140 5.06 -20.18 6.00
CA LYS A 140 5.09 -21.64 6.28
C LYS A 140 3.73 -22.28 6.50
N LYS A 141 2.73 -21.50 6.93
CA LYS A 141 1.36 -21.98 7.18
C LYS A 141 0.44 -21.78 5.97
N THR A 142 0.93 -21.25 4.85
CA THR A 142 0.15 -20.93 3.66
C THR A 142 0.64 -21.74 2.46
N LYS A 143 -0.01 -21.61 1.30
CA LYS A 143 0.51 -22.12 0.01
C LYS A 143 1.51 -21.17 -0.66
N GLY A 144 2.04 -20.18 0.09
CA GLY A 144 2.96 -19.18 -0.41
C GLY A 144 4.40 -19.47 0.00
N LYS A 145 5.36 -19.01 -0.81
CA LYS A 145 6.80 -19.13 -0.51
C LYS A 145 7.54 -17.86 -0.92
N ALA A 146 8.35 -17.32 -0.02
CA ALA A 146 9.26 -16.23 -0.37
C ALA A 146 10.32 -16.73 -1.36
N THR A 147 10.69 -15.90 -2.32
CA THR A 147 11.64 -16.29 -3.36
C THR A 147 12.57 -15.14 -3.74
N ASN A 148 13.68 -15.50 -4.38
CA ASN A 148 14.62 -14.57 -4.99
C ASN A 148 14.69 -14.75 -6.52
N THR A 149 13.71 -15.45 -7.12
CA THR A 149 13.72 -15.85 -8.55
C THR A 149 13.20 -14.78 -9.50
N SER A 150 13.56 -13.53 -9.25
CA SER A 150 13.27 -12.37 -10.09
C SER A 150 11.81 -12.25 -10.54
N VAL A 151 10.87 -12.59 -9.66
CA VAL A 151 9.44 -12.29 -9.83
C VAL A 151 9.25 -10.80 -10.09
N LYS A 152 10.10 -9.92 -9.55
CA LYS A 152 10.11 -8.50 -9.84
C LYS A 152 10.14 -8.19 -11.34
N ASN A 153 10.79 -9.01 -12.16
CA ASN A 153 10.84 -8.82 -13.62
C ASN A 153 9.50 -9.09 -14.33
N MET A 154 8.57 -9.79 -13.65
CA MET A 154 7.19 -9.99 -14.13
C MET A 154 6.33 -8.73 -13.94
N PHE A 155 6.88 -7.70 -13.27
CA PHE A 155 6.23 -6.41 -13.08
C PHE A 155 6.97 -5.33 -13.87
N ILE A 156 6.23 -4.31 -14.26
CA ILE A 156 6.76 -3.03 -14.76
C ILE A 156 6.88 -2.14 -13.53
N HIS A 157 8.12 -1.77 -13.18
CA HIS A 157 8.39 -0.79 -12.13
C HIS A 157 8.22 0.60 -12.71
N THR A 158 7.19 1.32 -12.25
CA THR A 158 6.83 2.65 -12.74
C THR A 158 6.68 3.60 -11.58
N GLY A 159 7.05 4.86 -11.77
CA GLY A 159 6.56 5.97 -10.94
C GLY A 159 5.10 6.23 -11.28
N SER A 160 4.28 6.53 -10.28
CA SER A 160 2.88 6.86 -10.42
C SER A 160 2.58 8.15 -9.66
N ILE A 161 2.15 9.18 -10.39
CA ILE A 161 1.78 10.47 -9.84
C ILE A 161 0.30 10.71 -10.10
N ILE A 162 -0.47 10.81 -9.02
CA ILE A 162 -1.90 11.09 -9.08
C ILE A 162 -2.11 12.58 -8.83
N VAL A 163 -2.84 13.21 -9.73
CA VAL A 163 -3.20 14.63 -9.64
C VAL A 163 -4.71 14.81 -9.79
N GLU A 164 -5.24 15.89 -9.21
CA GLU A 164 -6.60 16.32 -9.52
C GLU A 164 -6.70 16.67 -11.01
N LYS A 165 -7.86 16.40 -11.62
CA LYS A 165 -8.12 16.86 -12.98
C LYS A 165 -8.04 18.38 -13.01
N LYS A 166 -7.12 18.87 -13.82
CA LYS A 166 -6.95 20.30 -14.10
C LYS A 166 -7.65 20.66 -15.42
N ASP A 167 -7.23 20.00 -16.50
CA ASP A 167 -7.67 20.29 -17.86
C ASP A 167 -8.28 19.03 -18.54
N ASN A 168 -8.41 19.04 -19.87
CA ASN A 168 -8.81 17.85 -20.63
C ASN A 168 -7.64 16.84 -20.73
N LEU A 169 -7.95 15.61 -21.17
CA LEU A 169 -6.95 14.55 -21.27
C LEU A 169 -5.87 14.89 -22.31
N GLU A 170 -6.25 15.53 -23.42
CA GLU A 170 -5.30 15.92 -24.49
C GLU A 170 -4.22 16.86 -23.94
N GLN A 171 -4.60 17.90 -23.20
CA GLN A 171 -3.64 18.82 -22.58
C GLN A 171 -2.75 18.12 -21.55
N ALA A 172 -3.32 17.20 -20.77
CA ALA A 172 -2.56 16.41 -19.81
C ALA A 172 -1.53 15.48 -20.51
N MET A 173 -1.89 14.92 -21.67
CA MET A 173 -0.98 14.12 -22.50
C MET A 173 0.14 14.97 -23.11
N GLU A 174 -0.17 16.17 -23.61
CA GLU A 174 0.85 17.13 -24.08
C GLU A 174 1.79 17.52 -22.94
N ASP A 175 1.24 17.82 -21.76
CA ASP A 175 2.02 18.14 -20.56
C ASP A 175 2.94 16.97 -20.18
N ALA A 176 2.43 15.73 -20.22
CA ALA A 176 3.21 14.53 -19.95
C ALA A 176 4.41 14.37 -20.89
N ILE A 177 4.20 14.53 -22.19
CA ILE A 177 5.29 14.45 -23.19
C ILE A 177 6.36 15.50 -22.87
N ASN A 178 5.95 16.73 -22.57
CA ASN A 178 6.87 17.83 -22.29
C ASN A 178 7.72 17.62 -21.01
N ILE A 179 7.15 16.98 -19.98
CA ILE A 179 7.85 16.72 -18.71
C ILE A 179 8.57 15.37 -18.68
N GLY A 180 8.41 14.54 -19.73
CA GLY A 180 9.02 13.22 -19.83
C GLY A 180 8.29 12.12 -19.04
N ALA A 181 6.98 12.27 -18.83
CA ALA A 181 6.14 11.18 -18.35
C ALA A 181 5.86 10.20 -19.52
N GLU A 182 5.78 8.91 -19.19
CA GLU A 182 5.62 7.82 -20.16
C GLU A 182 4.18 7.65 -20.62
N ASP A 183 3.21 7.93 -19.74
CA ASP A 183 1.79 7.67 -19.98
C ASP A 183 0.90 8.53 -19.05
N VAL A 184 -0.34 8.78 -19.47
CA VAL A 184 -1.37 9.46 -18.67
C VAL A 184 -2.68 8.72 -18.79
N GLU A 185 -3.18 8.22 -17.66
CA GLU A 185 -4.48 7.58 -17.59
C GLU A 185 -5.47 8.47 -16.85
N LYS A 186 -6.66 8.62 -17.43
CA LYS A 186 -7.81 9.19 -16.74
C LYS A 186 -8.56 8.08 -16.00
N PHE A 187 -8.90 8.33 -14.75
CA PHE A 187 -9.79 7.45 -14.00
C PHE A 187 -10.75 8.27 -13.13
N MET A 188 -11.85 7.64 -12.72
CA MET A 188 -12.85 8.27 -11.86
C MET A 188 -12.89 7.59 -10.50
N GLU A 189 -12.99 8.39 -9.44
CA GLU A 189 -13.22 7.89 -8.09
C GLU A 189 -14.07 8.87 -7.28
N ASN A 190 -15.14 8.37 -6.64
CA ASN A 190 -16.14 9.19 -5.92
C ASN A 190 -16.72 10.32 -6.78
N ASP A 191 -17.08 10.00 -8.03
CA ASP A 191 -17.65 10.93 -9.01
C ASP A 191 -16.73 12.13 -9.35
N MET A 192 -15.44 12.05 -8.98
CA MET A 192 -14.40 13.00 -9.37
C MET A 192 -13.40 12.34 -10.31
N GLU A 193 -12.92 13.14 -11.26
CA GLU A 193 -11.94 12.72 -12.25
C GLU A 193 -10.53 13.04 -11.79
N TYR A 194 -9.62 12.10 -12.01
CA TYR A 194 -8.20 12.21 -11.68
C TYR A 194 -7.35 11.81 -12.89
N PHE A 195 -6.12 12.31 -12.92
CA PHE A 195 -5.10 11.86 -13.86
C PHE A 195 -4.00 11.11 -13.12
N GLN A 196 -3.60 9.96 -13.66
CA GLN A 196 -2.44 9.18 -13.24
C GLN A 196 -1.35 9.33 -14.30
N PHE A 197 -0.30 10.09 -13.97
CA PHE A 197 0.90 10.18 -14.79
C PHE A 197 1.85 9.03 -14.40
N LYS A 198 2.28 8.26 -15.39
CA LYS A 198 3.29 7.20 -15.22
C LYS A 198 4.64 7.67 -15.76
N CYS A 199 5.72 7.21 -15.16
CA CYS A 199 7.08 7.60 -15.56
C CYS A 199 8.14 6.61 -15.06
N ASP A 200 9.38 6.76 -15.52
CA ASP A 200 10.52 6.06 -14.89
C ASP A 200 10.57 6.42 -13.39
N PRO A 201 10.59 5.43 -12.47
CA PRO A 201 10.70 5.65 -11.02
C PRO A 201 11.84 6.61 -10.62
N LYS A 202 12.95 6.62 -11.36
CA LYS A 202 14.09 7.52 -11.11
C LYS A 202 13.75 8.99 -11.34
N LEU A 203 12.79 9.26 -12.22
CA LEU A 203 12.34 10.61 -12.57
C LEU A 203 11.14 11.07 -11.73
N LEU A 204 10.61 10.23 -10.84
CA LEU A 204 9.41 10.49 -10.05
C LEU A 204 9.44 11.87 -9.36
N ASN A 205 10.52 12.18 -8.64
CA ASN A 205 10.65 13.46 -7.94
C ASN A 205 10.76 14.64 -8.90
N LYS A 206 11.47 14.47 -10.02
CA LYS A 206 11.62 15.52 -11.05
C LYS A 206 10.27 15.85 -11.68
N ILE A 207 9.53 14.82 -12.10
CA ILE A 207 8.23 14.98 -12.76
C ILE A 207 7.19 15.53 -11.78
N LYS A 208 7.24 15.09 -10.51
CA LYS A 208 6.41 15.68 -9.44
C LYS A 208 6.59 17.20 -9.36
N CYS A 209 7.83 17.69 -9.29
CA CYS A 209 8.10 19.12 -9.23
C CYS A 209 7.65 19.86 -10.50
N LEU A 210 7.88 19.27 -11.68
CA LEU A 210 7.43 19.87 -12.95
C LEU A 210 5.89 19.97 -13.06
N LEU A 211 5.17 18.99 -12.51
CA LEU A 211 3.71 19.02 -12.42
C LEU A 211 3.25 20.13 -11.46
N GLU A 212 3.90 20.25 -10.30
CA GLU A 212 3.63 21.34 -9.33
C GLU A 212 3.88 22.72 -9.95
N ASP A 213 4.96 22.90 -10.70
CA ASP A 213 5.29 24.14 -11.41
C ASP A 213 4.24 24.47 -12.49
N ARG A 214 3.66 23.46 -13.13
CA ARG A 214 2.52 23.59 -14.07
C ARG A 214 1.18 23.75 -13.36
N LYS A 215 1.16 23.93 -12.04
CA LYS A 215 -0.02 24.13 -11.19
C LYS A 215 -0.95 22.91 -11.14
N TYR A 216 -0.44 21.71 -11.36
CA TYR A 216 -1.19 20.50 -11.03
C TYR A 216 -1.23 20.31 -9.51
N CYS A 217 -2.40 19.98 -8.99
CA CYS A 217 -2.55 19.59 -7.59
C CYS A 217 -2.11 18.14 -7.43
N VAL A 218 -0.84 17.91 -7.04
CA VAL A 218 -0.31 16.57 -6.82
C VAL A 218 -0.85 16.00 -5.51
N LEU A 219 -1.62 14.92 -5.63
CA LEU A 219 -2.21 14.21 -4.50
C LEU A 219 -1.27 13.13 -3.96
N SER A 220 -0.61 12.40 -4.86
CA SER A 220 0.35 11.38 -4.50
C SER A 220 1.40 11.20 -5.59
N ALA A 221 2.60 10.80 -5.17
CA ALA A 221 3.69 10.44 -6.06
C ALA A 221 4.40 9.27 -5.38
N GLU A 222 4.23 8.08 -5.91
CA GLU A 222 4.74 6.83 -5.32
C GLU A 222 5.32 5.94 -6.42
N GLU A 223 6.20 5.03 -6.03
CA GLU A 223 6.58 3.91 -6.90
C GLU A 223 5.47 2.86 -6.92
N ASP A 224 5.25 2.28 -8.10
CA ASP A 224 4.21 1.30 -8.37
C ASP A 224 4.79 0.13 -9.20
N TYR A 225 4.17 -1.04 -9.04
CA TYR A 225 4.53 -2.23 -9.79
C TYR A 225 3.28 -2.76 -10.48
N ILE A 226 3.29 -2.71 -11.81
CA ILE A 226 2.17 -3.17 -12.65
C ILE A 226 2.49 -4.56 -13.17
N PRO A 227 1.66 -5.59 -12.90
CA PRO A 227 1.92 -6.93 -13.40
C PRO A 227 1.83 -6.95 -14.94
N ARG A 228 2.80 -7.60 -15.60
CA ARG A 228 2.78 -7.77 -17.07
C ARG A 228 1.73 -8.77 -17.53
N ILE A 229 1.45 -9.76 -16.68
CA ILE A 229 0.51 -10.84 -16.96
C ILE A 229 -0.40 -10.96 -15.76
N ILE A 230 -1.70 -10.83 -16.00
CA ILE A 230 -2.74 -11.02 -14.99
C ILE A 230 -3.25 -12.47 -15.07
N ILE A 231 -3.49 -13.09 -13.92
CA ILE A 231 -4.00 -14.46 -13.82
C ILE A 231 -5.39 -14.51 -13.22
N LYS A 232 -6.16 -15.51 -13.61
CA LYS A 232 -7.43 -15.88 -12.99
C LYS A 232 -7.25 -17.20 -12.26
N LEU A 233 -7.74 -17.26 -11.03
CA LEU A 233 -7.64 -18.42 -10.16
C LEU A 233 -9.03 -19.03 -9.94
N ASN A 234 -9.07 -20.34 -9.66
CA ASN A 234 -10.28 -21.00 -9.20
C ASN A 234 -10.56 -20.63 -7.73
N GLU A 235 -11.74 -20.98 -7.21
CA GLU A 235 -12.15 -20.65 -5.84
C GLU A 235 -11.17 -21.16 -4.77
N SER A 236 -10.68 -22.40 -4.88
CA SER A 236 -9.75 -22.98 -3.90
C SER A 236 -8.41 -22.24 -3.84
N ASP A 237 -7.89 -21.83 -5.01
CA ASP A 237 -6.66 -21.07 -5.07
C ASP A 237 -6.85 -19.60 -4.67
N LEU A 238 -8.02 -19.01 -4.95
CA LEU A 238 -8.39 -17.69 -4.44
C LEU A 238 -8.45 -17.66 -2.91
N GLU A 239 -8.99 -18.71 -2.27
CA GLU A 239 -8.98 -18.84 -0.81
C GLU A 239 -7.55 -18.95 -0.27
N ALA A 240 -6.70 -19.73 -0.94
CA ALA A 240 -5.30 -19.87 -0.55
C ALA A 240 -4.52 -18.55 -0.70
N VAL A 241 -4.75 -17.81 -1.79
CA VAL A 241 -4.16 -16.47 -2.02
C VAL A 241 -4.68 -15.46 -1.01
N SER A 242 -5.98 -15.44 -0.72
CA SER A 242 -6.55 -14.60 0.34
C SER A 242 -5.89 -14.84 1.68
N TYR A 243 -5.60 -16.11 2.00
CA TYR A 243 -4.91 -16.46 3.23
C TYR A 243 -3.43 -16.04 3.23
N ILE A 244 -2.76 -16.07 2.07
CA ILE A 244 -1.42 -15.48 1.92
C ILE A 244 -1.47 -13.97 2.21
N HIS A 245 -2.39 -13.23 1.58
CA HIS A 245 -2.58 -11.79 1.82
C HIS A 245 -2.81 -11.48 3.29
N GLU A 246 -3.74 -12.19 3.94
CA GLU A 246 -4.05 -12.01 5.36
C GLU A 246 -2.79 -12.14 6.24
N LYS A 247 -1.96 -13.15 5.95
CA LYS A 247 -0.73 -13.39 6.72
C LYS A 247 0.37 -12.37 6.45
N VAL A 248 0.52 -11.92 5.21
CA VAL A 248 1.50 -10.87 4.86
C VAL A 248 1.08 -9.52 5.42
N LEU A 249 -0.18 -9.12 5.25
CA LEU A 249 -0.71 -7.86 5.80
C LEU A 249 -0.70 -7.81 7.34
N SER A 250 -0.63 -8.97 8.01
CA SER A 250 -0.49 -9.02 9.47
C SER A 250 0.87 -8.52 9.98
N LEU A 251 1.88 -8.43 9.11
CA LEU A 251 3.22 -7.94 9.45
C LEU A 251 3.22 -6.41 9.56
N GLU A 252 3.82 -5.86 10.61
CA GLU A 252 3.83 -4.42 10.88
C GLU A 252 4.65 -3.61 9.85
N ASP A 253 5.72 -4.21 9.33
CA ASP A 253 6.67 -3.56 8.42
C ASP A 253 6.18 -3.51 6.95
N VAL A 254 5.06 -4.18 6.63
CA VAL A 254 4.52 -4.21 5.26
C VAL A 254 3.86 -2.87 4.93
N SER A 255 4.33 -2.23 3.86
CA SER A 255 3.79 -0.95 3.38
C SER A 255 2.79 -1.14 2.25
N LYS A 256 3.14 -1.95 1.25
CA LYS A 256 2.40 -2.12 0.00
C LYS A 256 2.55 -3.54 -0.54
N ILE A 257 1.52 -4.04 -1.24
CA ILE A 257 1.52 -5.35 -1.88
C ILE A 257 1.12 -5.18 -3.34
N HIS A 258 1.89 -5.73 -4.26
CA HIS A 258 1.50 -5.79 -5.66
C HIS A 258 1.41 -7.24 -6.07
N ASP A 259 0.34 -7.63 -6.72
CA ASP A 259 0.16 -8.99 -7.20
C ASP A 259 -0.31 -8.98 -8.65
N ASN A 260 -0.44 -10.17 -9.20
CA ASN A 260 -0.86 -10.38 -10.58
C ASN A 260 -2.27 -10.98 -10.69
N LEU A 261 -3.11 -10.83 -9.67
CA LEU A 261 -4.47 -11.33 -9.68
C LEU A 261 -5.40 -10.39 -10.47
N ALA A 262 -6.39 -10.96 -11.17
CA ALA A 262 -7.41 -10.23 -11.93
C ALA A 262 -8.47 -9.54 -11.06
#